data_AF-A0AAQ3T6R1-F1
#
_entry.id   AF-A0AAQ3T6R1-F1
#
_cell.length_a   1.000
_cell.length_b   1.000
_cell.length_c   1.000
_cell.angle_alpha   90.00
_cell.angle_beta   90.00
_cell.angle_gamma   90.00
#
_symmetry.space_group_name_H-M   'P 1'
#
loop_
_entity.id
_entity.type
_entity.pdbx_description
1 polymer ?
#
loop_
_entity_poly.entity_id
_entity_poly.type
_entity_poly.pdbx_seq_one_letter_code
_entity_poly.pdbx_strand_id
1 'polypeptide(L)'
;MVNTLAVDNEAKQTIEVLQAELKKTKERLQAVEELKGQADAGTAVDANIAEKLAQLKNQIATLEKREERYKAVFAERISVFRKACCSLFGYKIVMNDQQQSNGIPVTRFILQSVYAQSDDEKLEFDYESGSTNIVVNDYTSQQEIAQQVDVFIKRMNSIPAFTANLTMESFNKRSIC
;
A
#
# COMPACT_ATOMS: atom_id res chain seq x y z
N MET A 1 20.41 -10.08 0.29
CA MET A 1 19.12 -9.39 0.50
C MET A 1 18.70 -8.78 -0.84
N VAL A 2 18.31 -9.63 -1.78
CA VAL A 2 18.00 -9.29 -3.17
C VAL A 2 16.84 -10.23 -3.50
N ASN A 3 15.61 -9.73 -3.55
CA ASN A 3 14.47 -10.40 -4.22
C ASN A 3 13.13 -9.67 -4.06
N THR A 4 12.97 -8.69 -3.17
CA THR A 4 11.65 -8.03 -2.99
C THR A 4 11.37 -6.96 -4.07
N LEU A 5 12.40 -6.19 -4.47
CA LEU A 5 12.27 -5.14 -5.49
C LEU A 5 12.03 -5.69 -6.91
N ALA A 6 12.49 -6.90 -7.21
CA ALA A 6 12.27 -7.54 -8.51
C ALA A 6 10.81 -7.98 -8.67
N VAL A 7 10.21 -8.50 -7.61
CA VAL A 7 8.82 -8.99 -7.61
C VAL A 7 7.82 -7.83 -7.72
N ASP A 8 8.07 -6.70 -7.06
CA ASP A 8 7.20 -5.51 -7.17
C ASP A 8 7.24 -4.87 -8.57
N ASN A 9 8.40 -4.90 -9.24
CA ASN A 9 8.56 -4.37 -10.58
C ASN A 9 7.87 -5.26 -11.64
N GLU A 10 7.98 -6.58 -11.51
CA GLU A 10 7.25 -7.53 -12.36
C GLU A 10 5.73 -7.43 -12.17
N ALA A 11 5.25 -7.26 -10.93
CA ALA A 11 3.84 -7.09 -10.65
C ALA A 11 3.28 -5.81 -11.28
N LYS A 12 4.03 -4.69 -11.21
CA LYS A 12 3.65 -3.41 -11.81
C LYS A 12 3.61 -3.47 -13.34
N GLN A 13 4.64 -4.08 -13.95
CA GLN A 13 4.67 -4.29 -15.40
C GLN A 13 3.52 -5.18 -15.89
N THR A 14 3.18 -6.22 -15.14
CA THR A 14 2.05 -7.10 -15.47
C THR A 14 0.72 -6.35 -15.43
N ILE A 15 0.51 -5.48 -14.43
CA ILE A 15 -0.69 -4.65 -14.32
C ILE A 15 -0.80 -3.68 -15.49
N GLU A 16 0.30 -3.02 -15.88
CA GLU A 16 0.31 -2.08 -17.01
C GLU A 16 0.00 -2.77 -18.35
N VAL A 17 0.56 -3.96 -18.58
CA VAL A 17 0.26 -4.78 -19.77
C VAL A 17 -1.22 -5.17 -19.80
N LEU A 18 -1.76 -5.65 -18.67
CA LEU A 18 -3.18 -6.03 -18.57
C LEU A 18 -4.12 -4.84 -18.78
N GLN A 19 -3.76 -3.64 -18.28
CA GLN A 19 -4.54 -2.42 -18.51
C GLN A 19 -4.52 -1.99 -19.98
N ALA A 20 -3.37 -2.09 -20.65
CA ALA A 20 -3.25 -1.80 -22.07
C ALA A 20 -4.07 -2.78 -22.93
N GLU A 21 -4.05 -4.07 -22.60
CA GLU A 21 -4.86 -5.09 -23.26
C GLU A 21 -6.37 -4.88 -23.02
N LEU A 22 -6.77 -4.50 -21.80
CA LEU A 22 -8.17 -4.17 -21.49
C LEU A 22 -8.65 -2.96 -22.30
N LYS A 23 -7.83 -1.92 -22.41
CA LYS A 23 -8.16 -0.73 -23.20
C LYS A 23 -8.33 -1.08 -24.68
N LYS A 24 -7.37 -1.81 -25.25
CA LYS A 24 -7.41 -2.27 -26.65
C LYS A 24 -8.61 -3.17 -26.94
N THR A 25 -8.99 -4.01 -25.98
CA THR A 25 -10.15 -4.89 -26.11
C THR A 25 -11.47 -4.10 -26.04
N LYS A 26 -11.56 -3.06 -25.18
CA LYS A 26 -12.71 -2.15 -25.14
C LYS A 26 -12.87 -1.36 -26.44
N GLU A 27 -11.78 -0.84 -26.99
CA GLU A 27 -11.80 -0.10 -28.28
C GLU A 27 -12.28 -1.00 -29.43
N ARG A 28 -11.83 -2.26 -29.46
CA ARG A 28 -12.31 -3.25 -30.45
C ARG A 28 -13.78 -3.58 -30.28
N LEU A 29 -14.27 -3.65 -29.04
CA LEU A 29 -15.68 -3.91 -28.77
C LEU A 29 -16.56 -2.76 -29.29
N GLN A 30 -16.16 -1.53 -29.03
CA GLN A 30 -16.86 -0.34 -29.51
C GLN A 30 -16.91 -0.27 -31.04
N ALA A 31 -15.80 -0.58 -31.72
CA ALA A 31 -15.77 -0.63 -33.19
C ALA A 31 -16.72 -1.71 -33.77
N VAL A 32 -16.87 -2.85 -33.08
CA VAL A 32 -17.81 -3.91 -33.49
C VAL A 32 -19.26 -3.49 -33.24
N GLU A 33 -19.54 -2.75 -32.16
CA GLU A 33 -20.87 -2.20 -31.87
C GLU A 33 -21.29 -1.12 -32.88
N GLU A 34 -20.35 -0.28 -33.35
CA GLU A 34 -20.59 0.72 -34.39
C GLU A 34 -20.85 0.07 -35.77
N LEU A 35 -20.14 -1.02 -36.10
CA LEU A 35 -20.37 -1.80 -37.32
C LEU A 35 -21.72 -2.54 -37.32
N LYS A 36 -22.29 -2.81 -36.14
CA LYS A 36 -23.61 -3.44 -35.98
C LYS A 36 -24.76 -2.56 -36.49
N GLY A 37 -24.53 -1.25 -36.67
CA GLY A 37 -25.53 -0.32 -37.20
C GLY A 37 -25.82 -0.44 -38.71
N GLN A 38 -25.03 -1.21 -39.47
CA GLN A 38 -25.15 -1.34 -40.92
C GLN A 38 -24.88 -2.78 -41.41
N ALA A 39 -25.94 -3.60 -41.58
CA ALA A 39 -26.15 -4.54 -42.71
C ALA A 39 -27.03 -5.76 -42.38
N ASP A 40 -27.93 -6.09 -43.32
CA ASP A 40 -28.88 -7.22 -43.42
C ASP A 40 -28.22 -8.62 -43.57
N ALA A 41 -27.31 -8.97 -42.67
CA ALA A 41 -26.84 -10.34 -42.42
C ALA A 41 -27.13 -10.79 -40.97
N GLY A 42 -28.20 -10.22 -40.39
CA GLY A 42 -28.38 -9.99 -38.96
C GLY A 42 -28.41 -11.24 -38.08
N THR A 43 -29.20 -12.28 -38.37
CA THR A 43 -29.52 -13.29 -37.35
C THR A 43 -28.38 -14.22 -36.93
N ALA A 44 -27.51 -14.67 -37.85
CA ALA A 44 -26.39 -15.55 -37.52
C ALA A 44 -25.18 -14.78 -36.97
N VAL A 45 -24.96 -13.55 -37.45
CA VAL A 45 -23.92 -12.65 -36.96
C VAL A 45 -24.30 -12.11 -35.58
N ASP A 46 -25.57 -11.77 -35.34
CA ASP A 46 -26.08 -11.35 -34.04
C ASP A 46 -25.98 -12.44 -32.98
N ALA A 47 -26.24 -13.71 -33.34
CA ALA A 47 -26.08 -14.83 -32.43
C ALA A 47 -24.60 -15.04 -32.02
N ASN A 48 -23.67 -14.95 -32.98
CA ASN A 48 -22.23 -15.07 -32.71
C ASN A 48 -21.70 -13.89 -31.88
N ILE A 49 -22.18 -12.67 -32.16
CA ILE A 49 -21.85 -11.48 -31.36
C ILE A 49 -22.41 -11.60 -29.94
N ALA A 50 -23.65 -12.06 -29.78
CA ALA A 50 -24.27 -12.26 -28.48
C ALA A 50 -23.54 -13.33 -27.65
N GLU A 51 -23.10 -14.42 -28.29
CA GLU A 51 -22.28 -15.47 -27.67
C GLU A 51 -20.93 -14.91 -27.19
N LYS A 52 -20.22 -14.17 -28.05
CA LYS A 52 -18.95 -13.52 -27.67
C LYS A 52 -19.11 -12.51 -26.55
N LEU A 53 -20.19 -11.72 -26.56
CA LEU A 53 -20.51 -10.78 -25.49
C LEU A 53 -20.76 -11.50 -24.16
N ALA A 54 -21.50 -12.60 -24.17
CA ALA A 54 -21.71 -13.42 -22.97
C ALA A 54 -20.38 -14.01 -22.47
N GLN A 55 -19.53 -14.48 -23.38
CA GLN A 55 -18.22 -15.03 -23.06
C GLN A 55 -17.29 -13.97 -22.43
N LEU A 56 -17.25 -12.76 -22.99
CA LEU A 56 -16.49 -11.63 -22.45
C LEU A 56 -17.00 -11.19 -21.08
N LYS A 57 -18.34 -11.11 -20.88
CA LYS A 57 -18.93 -10.81 -19.57
C LYS A 57 -18.54 -11.83 -18.51
N ASN A 58 -18.55 -13.12 -18.85
CA ASN A 58 -18.10 -14.18 -17.95
C ASN A 58 -16.60 -14.10 -17.63
N GLN A 59 -15.76 -13.73 -18.61
CA GLN A 59 -14.34 -13.50 -18.39
C GLN A 59 -14.10 -12.30 -17.45
N ILE A 60 -14.80 -11.18 -17.66
CA ILE A 60 -14.73 -10.01 -16.78
C ILE A 60 -15.10 -10.40 -15.35
N ALA A 61 -16.25 -11.05 -15.15
CA ALA A 61 -16.68 -11.48 -13.82
C ALA A 61 -15.68 -12.43 -13.14
N THR A 62 -15.04 -13.31 -13.93
CA THR A 62 -13.99 -14.21 -13.41
C THR A 62 -12.73 -13.45 -12.99
N LEU A 63 -12.32 -12.46 -13.78
CA LEU A 63 -11.16 -11.62 -13.48
C LEU A 63 -11.40 -10.74 -12.26
N GLU A 64 -12.57 -10.09 -12.16
CA GLU A 64 -12.97 -9.29 -11.00
C GLU A 64 -12.97 -10.12 -9.72
N LYS A 65 -13.59 -11.31 -9.74
CA LYS A 65 -13.58 -12.23 -8.59
C LYS A 65 -12.16 -12.64 -8.19
N ARG A 66 -11.27 -12.82 -9.17
CA ARG A 66 -9.87 -13.16 -8.92
C ARG A 66 -9.11 -11.97 -8.32
N GLU A 67 -9.35 -10.76 -8.80
CA GLU A 67 -8.79 -9.52 -8.26
C GLU A 67 -9.20 -9.30 -6.81
N GLU A 68 -10.49 -9.43 -6.49
CA GLU A 68 -11.00 -9.33 -5.12
C GLU A 68 -10.33 -10.35 -4.19
N ARG A 69 -10.20 -11.60 -4.64
CA ARG A 69 -9.51 -12.64 -3.87
C ARG A 69 -8.04 -12.28 -3.63
N TYR A 70 -7.35 -11.71 -4.62
CA TYR A 70 -5.97 -11.27 -4.43
C TYR A 70 -5.85 -10.12 -3.43
N LYS A 71 -6.73 -9.11 -3.51
CA LYS A 71 -6.79 -8.01 -2.53
C LYS A 71 -7.04 -8.53 -1.12
N ALA A 72 -7.95 -9.48 -0.95
CA ALA A 72 -8.24 -10.09 0.34
C ALA A 72 -7.03 -10.84 0.92
N VAL A 73 -6.37 -11.69 0.13
CA VAL A 73 -5.17 -12.43 0.56
C VAL A 73 -4.04 -11.46 0.90
N PHE A 74 -3.84 -10.42 0.10
CA PHE A 74 -2.81 -9.42 0.38
C PHE A 74 -3.09 -8.67 1.70
N ALA A 75 -4.32 -8.19 1.89
CA ALA A 75 -4.73 -7.53 3.12
C ALA A 75 -4.55 -8.43 4.35
N GLU A 76 -4.88 -9.71 4.25
CA GLU A 76 -4.66 -10.69 5.31
C GLU A 76 -3.17 -10.86 5.63
N ARG A 77 -2.31 -11.01 4.62
CA ARG A 77 -0.86 -11.16 4.81
C ARG A 77 -0.22 -9.94 5.45
N ILE A 78 -0.59 -8.73 5.01
CA ILE A 78 -0.13 -7.47 5.63
C ILE A 78 -0.63 -7.35 7.07
N SER A 79 -1.87 -7.75 7.34
CA SER A 79 -2.42 -7.76 8.70
C SER A 79 -1.63 -8.67 9.64
N VAL A 80 -1.32 -9.90 9.20
CA VAL A 80 -0.49 -10.85 9.97
C VAL A 80 0.91 -10.27 10.22
N PHE A 81 1.54 -9.68 9.20
CA PHE A 81 2.85 -9.06 9.33
C PHE A 81 2.85 -7.91 10.35
N ARG A 82 1.88 -6.99 10.27
CA ARG A 82 1.75 -5.86 11.21
C ARG A 82 1.52 -6.34 12.65
N LYS A 83 0.72 -7.38 12.84
CA LYS A 83 0.50 -8.00 14.16
C LYS A 83 1.80 -8.60 14.71
N ALA A 84 2.57 -9.29 13.86
CA ALA A 84 3.88 -9.82 14.25
C ALA A 84 4.86 -8.70 14.64
N CYS A 85 4.97 -7.63 13.85
CA CYS A 85 5.79 -6.47 14.19
C CYS A 85 5.36 -5.82 15.50
N CYS A 86 4.06 -5.66 15.75
CA CYS A 86 3.55 -5.15 17.01
C CYS A 86 3.93 -6.03 18.20
N SER A 87 3.84 -7.36 18.05
CA SER A 87 4.19 -8.30 19.11
C SER A 87 5.70 -8.38 19.38
N LEU A 88 6.53 -8.23 18.34
CA LEU A 88 7.98 -8.36 18.44
C LEU A 88 8.68 -7.07 18.85
N PHE A 89 8.22 -5.93 18.33
CA PHE A 89 8.90 -4.65 18.49
C PHE A 89 8.12 -3.63 19.34
N GLY A 90 6.87 -3.94 19.69
CA GLY A 90 6.03 -3.05 20.50
C GLY A 90 5.45 -1.86 19.75
N TYR A 91 5.38 -1.92 18.41
CA TYR A 91 4.80 -0.84 17.60
C TYR A 91 3.69 -1.34 16.67
N LYS A 92 2.52 -0.70 16.74
CA LYS A 92 1.50 -0.79 15.70
C LYS A 92 1.94 0.06 14.52
N ILE A 93 2.08 -0.56 13.35
CA ILE A 93 2.55 0.10 12.13
C ILE A 93 1.37 0.30 11.17
N VAL A 94 1.16 1.55 10.76
CA VAL A 94 0.19 1.92 9.71
C VAL A 94 0.96 2.58 8.56
N MET A 95 0.51 2.31 7.33
CA MET A 95 1.07 2.89 6.11
C MET A 95 -0.03 3.72 5.45
N ASN A 96 0.28 4.99 5.17
CA ASN A 96 -0.57 5.92 4.46
C ASN A 96 0.20 6.50 3.28
N ASP A 97 -0.41 6.51 2.10
CA ASP A 97 0.15 7.27 0.98
C ASP A 97 -0.13 8.76 1.23
N GLN A 98 0.90 9.58 1.11
CA GLN A 98 0.84 11.03 1.25
C GLN A 98 1.49 11.67 0.03
N GLN A 99 1.17 12.93 -0.20
CA GLN A 99 1.84 13.74 -1.21
C GLN A 99 2.58 14.86 -0.48
N GLN A 100 3.88 14.96 -0.70
CA GLN A 100 4.65 16.08 -0.18
C GLN A 100 4.17 17.39 -0.82
N SER A 101 4.50 18.52 -0.19
CA SER A 101 4.19 19.87 -0.70
C SER A 101 4.76 20.18 -2.08
N ASN A 102 5.76 19.43 -2.54
CA ASN A 102 6.37 19.49 -3.86
C ASN A 102 5.67 18.59 -4.91
N GLY A 103 4.61 17.89 -4.54
CA GLY A 103 3.86 16.98 -5.42
C GLY A 103 4.44 15.56 -5.52
N ILE A 104 5.56 15.27 -4.86
CA ILE A 104 6.21 13.95 -4.89
C ILE A 104 5.43 12.97 -4.00
N PRO A 105 5.05 11.78 -4.51
CA PRO A 105 4.39 10.76 -3.70
C PRO A 105 5.38 10.22 -2.67
N VAL A 106 4.96 10.22 -1.40
CA VAL A 106 5.73 9.69 -0.28
C VAL A 106 4.89 8.68 0.49
N THR A 107 5.51 7.59 0.92
CA THR A 107 4.84 6.63 1.79
C THR A 107 5.10 7.03 3.24
N ARG A 108 4.06 7.37 3.99
CA ARG A 108 4.15 7.66 5.41
C ARG A 108 3.89 6.41 6.25
N PHE A 109 4.82 6.08 7.12
CA PHE A 109 4.69 5.06 8.15
C PHE A 109 4.41 5.71 9.50
N ILE A 110 3.34 5.28 10.16
CA ILE A 110 2.96 5.71 11.50
C ILE A 110 3.24 4.57 12.46
N LEU A 111 4.08 4.83 13.46
CA LEU A 111 4.44 3.91 14.52
C LEU A 111 3.80 4.39 15.82
N GLN A 112 2.85 3.61 16.33
CA GLN A 112 2.24 3.84 17.65
C GLN A 112 2.74 2.79 18.63
N SER A 113 3.35 3.22 19.73
CA SER A 113 3.83 2.30 20.77
C SER A 113 2.67 1.55 21.41
N VAL A 114 2.87 0.28 21.77
CA VAL A 114 1.89 -0.48 22.60
C VAL A 114 1.76 0.10 24.02
N TYR A 115 2.72 0.93 24.42
CA TYR A 115 2.74 1.63 25.70
C TYR A 115 2.23 3.07 25.60
N ALA A 116 1.81 3.52 24.41
CA ALA A 116 1.26 4.86 24.22
C ALA A 116 0.06 5.11 25.13
N GLN A 117 -0.01 6.30 25.72
CA GLN A 117 -1.10 6.70 26.61
C GLN A 117 -2.28 7.35 25.87
N SER A 118 -2.02 7.91 24.69
CA SER A 118 -3.03 8.50 23.81
C SER A 118 -2.75 8.18 22.34
N ASP A 119 -3.72 8.47 21.48
CA ASP A 119 -3.58 8.32 20.02
C ASP A 119 -2.67 9.37 19.38
N ASP A 120 -2.27 10.39 20.14
CA ASP A 120 -1.37 11.45 19.70
C ASP A 120 0.11 11.06 19.88
N GLU A 121 0.42 10.07 20.74
CA GLU A 121 1.76 9.54 20.94
C GLU A 121 2.17 8.59 19.81
N LYS A 122 2.36 9.17 18.63
CA LYS A 122 2.75 8.46 17.40
C LYS A 122 3.98 9.08 16.75
N LEU A 123 4.85 8.21 16.25
CA LEU A 123 5.98 8.58 15.43
C LEU A 123 5.58 8.50 13.96
N GLU A 124 5.94 9.49 13.18
CA GLU A 124 5.68 9.52 11.74
C GLU A 124 7.00 9.49 10.99
N PHE A 125 7.10 8.63 9.98
CA PHE A 125 8.27 8.49 9.12
C PHE A 125 7.86 8.54 7.66
N ASP A 126 8.53 9.39 6.89
CA ASP A 126 8.38 9.44 5.45
C ASP A 126 9.43 8.54 4.80
N TYR A 127 8.96 7.60 3.98
CA TYR A 127 9.79 6.70 3.18
C TYR A 127 9.79 7.16 1.72
N GLU A 128 10.97 7.51 1.23
CA GLU A 128 11.19 8.00 -0.12
C GLU A 128 12.50 7.43 -0.67
N SER A 129 12.43 6.76 -1.82
CA SER A 129 13.62 6.30 -2.56
C SER A 129 14.64 5.51 -1.72
N GLY A 130 14.15 4.69 -0.78
CA GLY A 130 15.00 3.89 0.12
C GLY A 130 15.51 4.63 1.37
N SER A 131 15.23 5.93 1.50
CA SER A 131 15.51 6.71 2.69
C SER A 131 14.27 6.80 3.59
N THR A 132 14.48 6.74 4.90
CA THR A 132 13.41 6.88 5.92
C THR A 132 13.74 8.07 6.80
N ASN A 133 12.86 9.07 6.82
CA ASN A 133 13.08 10.31 7.57
C ASN A 133 11.97 10.51 8.59
N ILE A 134 12.33 10.94 9.80
CA ILE A 134 11.34 11.28 10.83
C ILE A 134 10.62 12.58 10.50
N VAL A 135 9.30 12.59 10.67
CA VAL A 135 8.44 13.77 10.49
C VAL A 135 8.21 14.40 11.86
N VAL A 136 8.38 15.72 11.92
CA VAL A 136 8.11 16.50 13.13
C VAL A 136 6.59 16.66 13.30
N ASN A 137 6.10 16.31 14.48
CA ASN A 137 4.71 16.44 14.93
C ASN A 137 4.69 16.85 16.41
N ASP A 138 3.51 17.01 17.00
CA ASP A 138 3.38 17.47 18.39
C ASP A 138 4.10 16.54 19.38
N TYR A 139 4.04 15.23 19.17
CA TYR A 139 4.69 14.24 20.05
C TYR A 139 6.23 14.30 19.94
N THR A 140 6.77 14.31 18.72
CA THR A 140 8.22 14.39 18.49
C THR A 140 8.80 15.77 18.82
N SER A 141 7.96 16.80 18.91
CA SER A 141 8.34 18.14 19.36
C SER A 141 8.45 18.26 20.88
N GLN A 142 7.94 17.29 21.64
CA GLN A 142 8.12 17.26 23.09
C GLN A 142 9.60 17.16 23.44
N GLN A 143 10.03 17.90 24.47
CA GLN A 143 11.44 18.06 24.82
C GLN A 143 12.19 16.73 24.98
N GLU A 144 11.59 15.76 25.69
CA GLU A 144 12.20 14.43 25.92
C GLU A 144 12.43 13.67 24.61
N ILE A 145 11.42 13.65 23.74
CA ILE A 145 11.46 12.92 22.47
C ILE A 145 12.38 13.63 21.47
N ALA A 146 12.30 14.96 21.38
CA ALA A 146 13.14 15.76 20.51
C ALA A 146 14.64 15.57 20.79
N GLN A 147 15.02 15.46 22.08
CA GLN A 147 16.39 15.16 22.48
C GLN A 147 16.82 13.76 22.01
N GLN A 148 15.96 12.76 22.16
CA GLN A 148 16.25 11.40 21.68
C GLN A 148 16.39 11.35 20.15
N VAL A 149 15.53 12.07 19.41
CA VAL A 149 15.63 12.21 17.96
C VAL A 149 16.97 12.83 17.55
N ASP A 150 17.41 13.88 18.25
CA ASP A 150 18.70 14.52 17.98
C ASP A 150 19.90 13.59 18.23
N VAL A 151 19.88 12.82 19.34
CA VAL A 151 20.91 11.82 19.64
C VAL A 151 20.89 10.68 18.61
N PHE A 152 19.78 9.95 18.55
CA PHE A 152 19.76 8.65 17.88
C PHE A 152 19.56 8.76 16.37
N ILE A 153 18.75 9.71 15.91
CA ILE A 153 18.49 9.88 14.48
C ILE A 153 19.52 10.82 13.86
N LYS A 154 19.70 12.03 14.39
CA LYS A 154 20.58 13.02 13.72
C LYS A 154 22.07 12.73 13.91
N ARG A 155 22.50 12.38 15.12
CA ARG A 155 23.92 12.11 15.40
C ARG A 155 24.34 10.67 15.12
N MET A 156 23.51 9.69 15.51
CA MET A 156 23.85 8.28 15.34
C MET A 156 23.30 7.65 14.06
N ASN A 157 22.41 8.33 13.32
CA ASN A 157 21.79 7.83 12.10
C ASN A 157 21.14 6.44 12.27
N SER A 158 20.49 6.21 13.41
CA SER A 158 19.93 4.91 13.79
C SER A 158 18.52 5.02 14.34
N ILE A 159 17.54 4.86 13.42
CA ILE A 159 16.12 4.70 13.79
C ILE A 159 15.91 3.48 14.71
N PRO A 160 16.56 2.31 14.50
CA PRO A 160 16.39 1.17 15.42
C PRO A 160 16.86 1.47 16.85
N ALA A 161 17.96 2.23 17.02
CA ALA A 161 18.42 2.62 18.35
C ALA A 161 17.42 3.57 19.04
N PHE A 162 16.88 4.53 18.28
CA PHE A 162 15.84 5.44 18.76
C PHE A 162 14.59 4.69 19.24
N THR A 163 14.03 3.83 18.40
CA THR A 163 12.77 3.14 18.73
C THR A 163 12.96 2.12 19.85
N ALA A 164 14.12 1.47 19.95
CA ALA A 164 14.44 0.59 21.06
C ALA A 164 14.55 1.34 22.40
N ASN A 165 15.23 2.49 22.42
CA ASN A 165 15.32 3.33 23.62
C ASN A 165 13.94 3.80 24.06
N LEU A 166 13.14 4.30 23.12
CA LEU A 166 11.78 4.77 23.41
C LEU A 166 10.89 3.64 23.96
N THR A 167 10.97 2.43 23.40
CA THR A 167 10.23 1.27 23.90
C THR A 167 10.61 0.94 25.34
N MET A 168 11.90 0.96 25.68
CA MET A 168 12.38 0.69 27.03
C MET A 168 11.93 1.78 28.02
N GLU A 169 12.03 3.05 27.65
CA GLU A 169 11.57 4.16 28.49
C GLU A 169 10.06 4.11 28.73
N SER A 170 9.24 3.91 27.70
CA SER A 170 7.80 3.79 27.85
C SER A 170 7.41 2.57 28.70
N PHE A 171 8.10 1.45 28.53
CA PHE A 171 7.89 0.26 29.37
C PHE A 171 8.22 0.53 30.84
N ASN A 172 9.34 1.20 31.11
CA ASN A 172 9.74 1.55 32.48
C ASN A 172 8.75 2.53 33.13
N LYS A 173 8.34 3.57 32.41
CA LYS A 173 7.32 4.52 32.88
C LYS A 173 6.01 3.80 33.25
N ARG A 174 5.61 2.77 32.49
CA ARG A 174 4.41 1.99 32.75
C ARG A 174 4.57 0.94 33.86
N SER A 175 5.76 0.37 34.03
CA SER A 175 6.01 -0.69 35.03
C SER A 175 6.28 -0.14 36.43
N ILE A 176 6.60 1.15 36.56
CA ILE A 176 6.86 1.85 37.82
C ILE A 176 5.57 2.52 38.37
N CYS A 177 4.49 2.55 37.59
CA CYS A 177 3.13 2.95 38.02
C CYS A 177 2.29 1.71 38.37
#